data_AF-A0A965AB83-F1
#
_entry.id   AF-A0A965AB83-F1
#
_cell.length_a   1.000
_cell.length_b   1.000
_cell.length_c   1.000
_cell.angle_alpha   90.00
_cell.angle_beta   90.00
_cell.angle_gamma   90.00
#
_symmetry.space_group_name_H-M   'P 1'
#
loop_
_entity.id
_entity.type
_entity.pdbx_description
1 polymer ?
#
loop_
_entity_poly.entity_id
_entity_poly.type
_entity_poly.pdbx_seq_one_letter_code
_entity_poly.pdbx_strand_id
1 'polypeptide(L)'
;MFKKVLFLFTAGILCYACATVPVTGRSQLSLVSNSEIIPMAAQQYDEVLKKGPISSNKEQADMVKRVGLKIQKAVESYMAEKGASAELEGFAWEFNLIDDPQTVNAWCMPGGKVAFYTAIMPICKDENG
;
A
#
# COMPACT_ATOMS: atom_id res chain seq x y z
N MET A 1 -26.32 37.13 8.10
CA MET A 1 -26.02 36.44 6.82
C MET A 1 -24.70 35.67 6.87
N PHE A 2 -23.59 36.30 7.26
CA PHE A 2 -22.25 35.67 7.27
C PHE A 2 -22.16 34.33 8.02
N LYS A 3 -22.79 34.19 9.20
CA LYS A 3 -22.82 32.92 9.96
C LYS A 3 -23.56 31.78 9.24
N LYS A 4 -24.59 32.09 8.44
CA LYS A 4 -25.34 31.08 7.65
C LYS A 4 -24.55 30.62 6.43
N VAL A 5 -23.83 31.56 5.80
CA VAL A 5 -22.92 31.26 4.68
C VAL A 5 -21.74 30.42 5.15
N LEU A 6 -21.12 30.78 6.29
CA LEU A 6 -20.04 30.00 6.89
C LEU A 6 -20.49 28.58 7.27
N PHE A 7 -21.67 28.43 7.87
CA PHE A 7 -22.23 27.12 8.21
C PHE A 7 -22.51 26.25 6.97
N LEU A 8 -23.07 26.83 5.91
CA LEU A 8 -23.29 26.13 4.64
C LEU A 8 -21.97 25.73 3.96
N PHE A 9 -20.94 26.56 4.05
CA PHE A 9 -19.63 26.28 3.48
C PHE A 9 -18.93 25.13 4.23
N THR A 10 -18.93 25.18 5.57
CA THR A 10 -18.37 24.11 6.42
C THR A 10 -19.13 22.79 6.23
N ALA A 11 -20.47 22.84 6.15
CA ALA A 11 -21.28 21.66 5.86
C ALA A 11 -21.00 21.09 4.47
N GLY A 12 -20.80 21.94 3.47
CA GLY A 12 -20.41 21.53 2.11
C GLY A 12 -19.08 20.79 2.05
N ILE A 13 -18.06 21.26 2.79
CA ILE A 13 -16.74 20.61 2.88
C ILE A 13 -16.87 19.24 3.56
N LEU A 14 -17.64 19.14 4.65
CA LEU A 14 -17.87 17.88 5.36
C LEU A 14 -18.58 16.83 4.50
N CYS A 15 -19.50 17.24 3.64
CA CYS A 15 -20.17 16.34 2.70
C CYS A 15 -19.23 15.87 1.57
N TYR A 16 -18.33 16.73 1.08
CA TYR A 16 -17.37 16.38 0.01
C TYR A 16 -16.28 15.42 0.49
N ALA A 17 -15.90 15.47 1.77
CA ALA A 17 -14.81 14.66 2.30
C ALA A 17 -15.20 13.20 2.60
N CYS A 18 -16.48 12.83 2.45
CA CYS A 18 -16.96 11.46 2.66
C CYS A 18 -16.77 10.64 1.37
N ALA A 19 -15.78 9.75 1.35
CA ALA A 19 -15.44 8.89 0.23
C ALA A 19 -15.87 7.44 0.50
N THR A 20 -16.29 6.72 -0.54
CA THR A 20 -16.65 5.30 -0.46
C THR A 20 -15.48 4.44 -0.91
N VAL A 21 -15.11 3.44 -0.10
CA VAL A 21 -14.04 2.50 -0.42
C VAL A 21 -14.51 1.53 -1.53
N PRO A 22 -13.84 1.48 -2.70
CA PRO A 22 -14.32 0.75 -3.88
C PRO A 22 -14.59 -0.75 -3.65
N VAL A 23 -13.77 -1.41 -2.83
CA VAL A 23 -13.87 -2.86 -2.59
C VAL A 23 -14.86 -3.20 -1.49
N THR A 24 -14.95 -2.39 -0.43
CA THR A 24 -15.75 -2.71 0.77
C THR A 24 -17.09 -1.97 0.85
N GLY A 25 -17.28 -0.92 0.05
CA GLY A 25 -18.47 -0.06 0.11
C GLY A 25 -18.56 0.80 1.37
N ARG A 26 -17.55 0.78 2.25
CA ARG A 26 -17.54 1.56 3.49
C ARG A 26 -17.34 3.03 3.19
N SER A 27 -18.14 3.89 3.80
CA SER A 27 -17.91 5.33 3.78
C SER A 27 -16.86 5.71 4.83
N GLN A 28 -15.85 6.48 4.41
CA GLN A 28 -14.81 6.99 5.28
C GLN A 28 -14.44 8.43 4.90
N LEU A 29 -13.93 9.18 5.86
CA LEU A 29 -13.37 10.49 5.59
C LEU A 29 -12.03 10.31 4.85
N SER A 30 -11.91 10.81 3.63
CA SER A 30 -10.66 10.82 2.87
C SER A 30 -10.18 12.26 2.71
N LEU A 31 -9.16 12.62 3.49
CA LEU A 31 -8.63 13.98 3.54
C LEU A 31 -7.46 14.20 2.58
N VAL A 32 -6.80 13.13 2.14
CA VAL A 32 -5.61 13.18 1.31
C VAL A 32 -5.79 12.26 0.11
N SER A 33 -5.45 12.77 -1.07
CA SER A 33 -5.62 12.05 -2.33
C SER A 33 -4.48 11.06 -2.61
N ASN A 34 -4.74 10.08 -3.47
CA ASN A 34 -3.73 9.11 -3.89
C ASN A 34 -2.55 9.78 -4.63
N SER A 35 -2.79 10.86 -5.37
CA SER A 35 -1.72 11.60 -6.07
C SER A 35 -0.75 12.30 -5.12
N GLU A 36 -1.14 12.54 -3.86
CA GLU A 36 -0.25 13.08 -2.83
C GLU A 36 0.39 11.96 -1.98
N ILE A 37 -0.41 10.98 -1.56
CA ILE A 37 0.07 9.90 -0.68
C ILE A 37 1.03 8.94 -1.39
N ILE A 38 0.79 8.59 -2.66
CA ILE A 38 1.63 7.60 -3.35
C ILE A 38 3.09 8.08 -3.50
N PRO A 39 3.38 9.32 -3.95
CA PRO A 39 4.75 9.82 -3.97
C PRO A 39 5.42 9.87 -2.59
N MET A 40 4.69 10.29 -1.56
CA MET A 40 5.20 10.32 -0.19
C MET A 40 5.55 8.91 0.31
N ALA A 41 4.68 7.93 0.03
CA ALA A 41 4.91 6.53 0.36
C ALA A 41 6.14 5.98 -0.37
N ALA A 42 6.30 6.28 -1.65
CA ALA A 42 7.48 5.88 -2.43
C ALA A 42 8.78 6.47 -1.83
N GLN A 43 8.77 7.75 -1.46
CA GLN A 43 9.93 8.38 -0.81
C GLN A 43 10.27 7.71 0.52
N GLN A 44 9.28 7.47 1.37
CA GLN A 44 9.49 6.82 2.67
C GLN A 44 9.97 5.37 2.51
N TYR A 45 9.46 4.66 1.52
CA TYR A 45 9.92 3.32 1.18
C TYR A 45 11.41 3.33 0.83
N ASP A 46 11.84 4.23 -0.07
CA ASP A 46 13.24 4.37 -0.45
C ASP A 46 14.15 4.71 0.74
N GLU A 47 13.68 5.55 1.67
CA GLU A 47 14.40 5.87 2.90
C GLU A 47 14.59 4.64 3.79
N VAL A 48 13.58 3.77 3.89
CA VAL A 48 13.70 2.52 4.64
C VAL A 48 14.66 1.55 3.97
N LEU A 49 14.57 1.37 2.65
CA LEU A 49 15.49 0.49 1.91
C LEU A 49 16.95 0.96 1.93
N LYS A 50 17.18 2.28 2.05
CA LYS A 50 18.54 2.82 2.22
C LYS A 50 19.11 2.54 3.61
N LYS A 51 18.26 2.47 4.63
CA LYS A 51 18.66 2.23 6.03
C LYS A 51 18.81 0.74 6.36
N GLY A 52 17.91 -0.09 5.85
CA GLY A 52 17.95 -1.53 6.04
C GLY A 52 18.70 -2.20 4.88
N PRO A 53 19.78 -2.97 5.13
CA PRO A 53 20.46 -3.68 4.05
C PRO A 53 19.47 -4.61 3.36
N ILE A 54 19.42 -4.59 2.03
CA ILE A 54 18.67 -5.60 1.27
C ILE A 54 19.33 -6.96 1.51
N SER A 55 18.51 -7.98 1.76
CA SER A 55 19.01 -9.32 2.06
C SER A 55 19.83 -9.88 0.90
N SER A 56 21.01 -10.41 1.24
CA SER A 56 21.86 -11.16 0.32
C SER A 56 21.36 -12.59 0.07
N ASN A 57 20.36 -13.05 0.84
CA ASN A 57 19.72 -14.35 0.61
C ASN A 57 18.84 -14.29 -0.64
N LYS A 58 19.45 -14.61 -1.78
CA LYS A 58 18.80 -14.55 -3.09
C LYS A 58 17.59 -15.48 -3.18
N GLU A 59 17.62 -16.65 -2.55
CA GLU A 59 16.52 -17.60 -2.61
C GLU A 59 15.25 -17.04 -1.94
N GLN A 60 15.40 -16.52 -0.72
CA GLN A 60 14.29 -15.91 0.02
C GLN A 60 13.81 -14.61 -0.62
N ALA A 61 14.74 -13.75 -1.07
CA ALA A 61 14.39 -12.51 -1.76
C ALA A 61 13.63 -12.78 -3.08
N ASP A 62 14.10 -13.76 -3.87
CA ASP A 62 13.42 -14.18 -5.10
C ASP A 62 12.06 -14.81 -4.78
N MET A 63 11.93 -15.56 -3.67
CA MET A 63 10.64 -16.10 -3.20
C MET A 63 9.63 -14.99 -2.89
N VAL A 64 10.01 -14.01 -2.07
CA VAL A 64 9.18 -12.84 -1.73
C VAL A 64 8.72 -12.14 -3.01
N LYS A 65 9.64 -11.94 -3.96
CA LYS A 65 9.31 -11.31 -5.25
C LYS A 65 8.35 -12.16 -6.09
N ARG A 66 8.56 -13.48 -6.18
CA ARG A 66 7.66 -14.38 -6.92
C ARG A 66 6.24 -14.37 -6.35
N VAL A 67 6.11 -14.49 -5.03
CA VAL A 67 4.81 -14.47 -4.34
C VAL A 67 4.15 -13.09 -4.52
N GLY A 68 4.91 -12.02 -4.33
CA GLY A 68 4.44 -10.65 -4.56
C GLY A 68 3.87 -10.44 -5.96
N LEU A 69 4.56 -10.90 -7.00
CA LEU A 69 4.09 -10.83 -8.40
C LEU A 69 2.83 -11.67 -8.65
N LYS A 70 2.71 -12.85 -8.02
CA LYS A 70 1.48 -13.66 -8.09
C LYS A 70 0.30 -12.89 -7.48
N ILE A 71 0.50 -12.26 -6.32
CA ILE A 71 -0.52 -11.46 -5.63
C ILE A 71 -0.88 -10.21 -6.44
N GLN A 72 0.11 -9.48 -6.95
CA GLN A 72 -0.10 -8.31 -7.81
C GLN A 72 -1.01 -8.67 -8.99
N LYS A 73 -0.70 -9.75 -9.71
CA LYS A 73 -1.49 -10.18 -10.87
C LYS A 73 -2.93 -10.52 -10.48
N ALA A 74 -3.13 -11.18 -9.35
CA ALA A 74 -4.47 -11.51 -8.85
C ALA A 74 -5.27 -10.24 -8.50
N VAL A 75 -4.63 -9.26 -7.86
CA VAL A 75 -5.25 -7.96 -7.53
C VAL A 75 -5.60 -7.20 -8.81
N GLU A 76 -4.68 -7.06 -9.75
CA GLU A 76 -4.92 -6.36 -11.02
C GLU A 76 -6.06 -7.00 -11.81
N SER A 77 -6.11 -8.33 -11.87
CA SER A 77 -7.20 -9.07 -12.54
C SER A 77 -8.53 -8.82 -11.85
N TYR A 78 -8.57 -8.92 -10.52
CA TYR A 78 -9.79 -8.67 -9.74
C TYR A 78 -10.31 -7.24 -9.93
N MET A 79 -9.43 -6.23 -9.86
CA MET A 79 -9.84 -4.84 -10.03
C MET A 79 -10.34 -4.57 -11.46
N ALA A 80 -9.74 -5.20 -12.47
CA ALA A 80 -10.20 -5.12 -13.86
C ALA A 80 -11.60 -5.74 -14.03
N GLU A 81 -11.84 -6.92 -13.46
CA GLU A 81 -13.16 -7.58 -13.48
C GLU A 81 -14.25 -6.74 -12.80
N LYS A 82 -13.88 -5.93 -11.80
CA LYS A 82 -14.78 -5.00 -11.12
C LYS A 82 -14.91 -3.63 -11.80
N GLY A 83 -14.20 -3.39 -12.91
CA GLY A 83 -14.17 -2.09 -13.58
C GLY A 83 -13.49 -1.00 -12.75
N ALA A 84 -12.64 -1.38 -11.79
CA ALA A 84 -12.01 -0.50 -10.81
C ALA A 84 -10.49 -0.35 -11.04
N SER A 85 -9.99 -0.63 -12.24
CA SER A 85 -8.55 -0.54 -12.54
C SER A 85 -7.95 0.85 -12.29
N ALA A 86 -8.75 1.91 -12.36
CA ALA A 86 -8.33 3.28 -12.07
C ALA A 86 -7.82 3.44 -10.61
N GLU A 87 -8.27 2.60 -9.68
CA GLU A 87 -7.80 2.61 -8.29
C GLU A 87 -6.33 2.17 -8.14
N LEU A 88 -5.77 1.52 -9.17
CA LEU A 88 -4.38 1.09 -9.22
C LEU A 88 -3.50 2.09 -9.98
N GLU A 89 -4.04 3.23 -10.41
CA GLU A 89 -3.26 4.25 -11.11
C GLU A 89 -2.12 4.78 -10.22
N GLY A 90 -0.92 4.88 -10.80
CA GLY A 90 0.28 5.30 -10.08
C GLY A 90 0.95 4.20 -9.23
N PHE A 91 0.40 2.98 -9.19
CA PHE A 91 1.06 1.88 -8.50
C PHE A 91 2.34 1.46 -9.23
N ALA A 92 3.42 1.35 -8.48
CA ALA A 92 4.72 0.88 -8.94
C ALA A 92 5.17 -0.24 -7.99
N TRP A 93 4.55 -1.40 -8.15
CA TRP A 93 4.70 -2.55 -7.26
C TRP A 93 6.16 -2.92 -7.03
N GLU A 94 6.49 -3.12 -5.76
CA GLU A 94 7.83 -3.47 -5.34
C GLU A 94 7.80 -4.34 -4.10
N PHE A 95 8.57 -5.42 -4.13
CA PHE A 95 8.62 -6.43 -3.07
C PHE A 95 10.07 -6.66 -2.72
N ASN A 96 10.46 -6.29 -1.50
CA ASN A 96 11.83 -6.43 -1.03
C ASN A 96 11.90 -7.18 0.29
N LEU A 97 13.01 -7.91 0.46
CA LEU A 97 13.40 -8.55 1.71
C LEU A 97 14.53 -7.73 2.34
N ILE A 98 14.23 -7.12 3.48
CA ILE A 98 15.18 -6.37 4.30
C ILE A 98 15.87 -7.34 5.25
N ASP A 99 17.19 -7.24 5.33
CA ASP A 99 18.00 -8.03 6.24
C ASP A 99 17.95 -7.45 7.65
N ASP A 100 17.03 -7.99 8.43
CA ASP A 100 16.87 -7.71 9.85
C ASP A 100 16.45 -9.01 10.54
N PRO A 101 17.39 -9.72 11.19
CA PRO A 101 17.11 -10.98 11.86
C PRO A 101 16.41 -10.80 13.23
N GLN A 102 16.12 -9.57 13.65
CA GLN A 102 15.45 -9.28 14.93
C GLN A 102 13.98 -8.91 14.75
N THR A 103 13.64 -8.17 13.70
CA THR A 103 12.29 -7.65 13.48
C THR A 103 11.40 -8.68 12.79
N VAL A 104 10.52 -9.35 13.55
CA VAL A 104 9.52 -10.29 13.00
C VAL A 104 8.33 -9.51 12.43
N ASN A 105 8.42 -9.07 11.17
CA ASN A 105 7.38 -8.24 10.56
C ASN A 105 7.35 -8.32 9.01
N ALA A 106 6.25 -7.82 8.44
CA ALA A 106 6.11 -7.45 7.04
C ALA A 106 5.05 -6.34 6.93
N TRP A 107 5.18 -5.42 5.97
CA TRP A 107 4.24 -4.30 5.81
C TRP A 107 4.12 -3.86 4.36
N CYS A 108 3.07 -3.09 4.08
CA CYS A 108 2.84 -2.45 2.79
C CYS A 108 2.50 -0.97 2.93
N MET A 109 2.83 -0.20 1.90
CA MET A 109 2.50 1.21 1.74
C MET A 109 1.75 1.45 0.43
N PRO A 110 1.02 2.57 0.32
CA PRO A 110 0.34 2.98 -0.91
C PRO A 110 1.26 2.94 -2.15
N GLY A 111 0.68 2.62 -3.31
CA GLY A 111 1.43 2.48 -4.56
C GLY A 111 2.11 1.11 -4.75
N GLY A 112 1.77 0.11 -3.92
CA GLY A 112 2.24 -1.27 -4.09
C GLY A 112 3.63 -1.54 -3.52
N LYS A 113 4.08 -0.73 -2.55
CA LYS A 113 5.38 -0.89 -1.90
C LYS A 113 5.29 -1.85 -0.73
N VAL A 114 5.98 -2.98 -0.79
CA VAL A 114 5.88 -4.06 0.22
C VAL A 114 7.27 -4.46 0.69
N ALA A 115 7.43 -4.62 2.01
CA ALA A 115 8.68 -5.04 2.62
C ALA A 115 8.46 -6.19 3.60
N PHE A 116 9.37 -7.15 3.56
CA PHE A 116 9.50 -8.25 4.51
C PHE A 116 10.83 -8.12 5.25
N TYR A 117 10.91 -8.62 6.48
CA TYR A 117 12.16 -8.70 7.23
C TYR A 117 12.61 -10.15 7.37
N THR A 118 13.92 -10.41 7.32
CA THR A 118 14.45 -11.79 7.35
C THR A 118 14.00 -12.59 8.58
N ALA A 119 13.74 -11.95 9.73
CA ALA A 119 13.26 -12.65 10.92
C ALA A 119 11.86 -13.29 10.78
N ILE A 120 11.00 -12.83 9.84
CA ILE A 120 9.67 -13.42 9.63
C ILE A 120 9.72 -14.69 8.78
N MET A 121 10.76 -14.86 7.96
CA MET A 121 10.84 -15.92 6.96
C MET A 121 10.70 -17.35 7.54
N PRO A 122 11.26 -17.69 8.71
CA PRO A 122 11.06 -19.01 9.31
C PRO A 122 9.60 -19.30 9.72
N ILE A 123 8.78 -18.26 9.94
CA ILE A 123 7.37 -18.39 10.29
C ILE A 123 6.54 -18.69 9.06
N CYS A 124 6.85 -18.05 7.93
CA CYS A 124 6.14 -18.23 6.66
C CYS A 124 6.31 -19.63 6.05
N LYS A 125 7.29 -20.43 6.50
CA LYS A 125 7.63 -21.79 6.05
C LYS A 125 7.97 -21.93 4.56
N ASP A 126 7.04 -21.62 3.66
CA ASP A 126 7.14 -21.69 2.21
C ASP A 126 6.34 -20.57 1.50
N GLU A 127 6.13 -20.69 0.18
CA GLU A 127 5.40 -19.69 -0.62
C GLU A 127 3.91 -19.53 -0.24
N ASN A 128 3.33 -20.46 0.52
CA ASN A 128 1.91 -20.44 0.91
C ASN A 128 1.66 -19.87 2.32
N GLY A 129 2.70 -19.66 3.13
CA GLY A 129 2.59 -19.12 4.50
C GLY A 129 2.57 -20.15 5.62
#